data_AF-A0A974YEL1-F1
#
_entry.id   AF-A0A974YEL1-F1
#
_cell.length_a   1.000
_cell.length_b   1.000
_cell.length_c   1.000
_cell.angle_alpha   90.00
_cell.angle_beta   90.00
_cell.angle_gamma   90.00
#
_symmetry.space_group_name_H-M   'P 1'
#
loop_
_entity.id
_entity.type
_entity.pdbx_description
1 polymer ?
#
loop_
_entity_poly.entity_id
_entity_poly.type
_entity_poly.pdbx_seq_one_letter_code
_entity_poly.pdbx_strand_id
1 'polypeptide(L)' 'MAMADEIEALISRSPGLTEAEIATALFGDAAYPQQVSNACRSLLRSRRIKRSGRGGRSDPFRYFPKGTLAALLAHR' A
#
# COMPACT_ATOMS: atom_id res chain seq x y z
N MET A 1 -3.04 14.89 8.69
CA MET A 1 -2.21 14.15 7.70
C MET A 1 -3.11 13.71 6.55
N ALA A 2 -2.61 13.62 5.33
CA ALA A 2 -3.40 13.10 4.21
C ALA A 2 -3.37 11.56 4.23
N MET A 3 -4.51 10.92 3.97
CA MET A 3 -4.67 9.46 3.94
C MET A 3 -3.60 8.75 3.08
N ALA A 4 -3.19 9.38 1.98
CA ALA A 4 -2.16 8.82 1.11
C ALA A 4 -0.79 8.70 1.80
N ASP A 5 -0.43 9.63 2.68
CA ASP A 5 0.85 9.58 3.40
C ASP A 5 0.81 8.49 4.50
N GLU A 6 -0.35 8.28 5.14
CA GLU A 6 -0.52 7.19 6.11
C GLU A 6 -0.45 5.81 5.44
N ILE A 7 -1.07 5.67 4.27
CA ILE A 7 -1.00 4.44 3.46
C ILE A 7 0.44 4.17 3.02
N GLU A 8 1.17 5.18 2.55
CA GLU A 8 2.58 4.99 2.15
C GLU A 8 3.46 4.61 3.34
N ALA A 9 3.29 5.27 4.49
CA ALA A 9 4.03 4.94 5.71
C ALA A 9 3.74 3.51 6.17
N LEU A 10 2.48 3.08 6.10
CA LEU A 10 2.07 1.70 6.41
C LEU A 10 2.72 0.70 5.45
N ILE A 11 2.64 0.93 4.14
CA ILE A 11 3.26 0.06 3.11
C ILE A 11 4.79 -0.01 3.28
N SER A 12 5.42 1.09 3.71
CA SER A 12 6.86 1.14 3.96
C SER A 12 7.29 0.30 5.17
N ARG A 13 6.44 0.22 6.20
CA ARG A 13 6.67 -0.61 7.40
C ARG A 13 6.30 -2.08 7.16
N SER A 14 5.25 -2.30 6.38
CA SER A 14 4.67 -3.61 6.10
C SER A 14 4.45 -3.77 4.59
N PRO A 15 5.49 -4.14 3.83
CA PRO A 15 5.37 -4.37 2.39
C PRO A 15 4.52 -5.60 2.09
N GLY A 16 3.81 -5.57 0.96
CA GLY A 16 3.04 -6.70 0.43
C GLY A 16 1.57 -6.74 0.84
N LEU A 17 1.06 -5.69 1.51
CA LEU A 17 -0.35 -5.58 1.91
C LEU A 17 -1.28 -5.40 0.71
N THR A 18 -2.49 -5.92 0.85
CA THR A 18 -3.64 -5.70 -0.04
C THR A 18 -4.46 -4.47 0.39
N GLU A 19 -5.37 -3.99 -0.45
CA GLU A 19 -6.25 -2.87 -0.09
C GLU A 19 -7.13 -3.18 1.13
N ALA A 20 -7.56 -4.44 1.27
CA ALA A 20 -8.36 -4.88 2.42
C ALA A 20 -7.54 -4.82 3.71
N GLU A 21 -6.32 -5.34 3.69
CA GLU A 21 -5.43 -5.31 4.86
C GLU A 21 -5.02 -3.87 5.23
N ILE A 22 -4.81 -3.00 4.23
CA ILE A 22 -4.58 -1.56 4.45
C ILE A 22 -5.79 -0.90 5.11
N ALA A 23 -7.00 -1.20 4.62
CA ALA A 23 -8.22 -0.65 5.19
C ALA A 23 -8.41 -1.10 6.64
N THR A 24 -8.25 -2.40 6.91
CA THR A 24 -8.34 -2.95 8.27
C THR A 24 -7.29 -2.36 9.20
N ALA A 25 -6.05 -2.17 8.74
CA ALA A 25 -4.98 -1.62 9.56
C ALA A 25 -5.18 -0.14 9.93
N LEU A 26 -5.82 0.65 9.05
CA LEU A 26 -6.02 2.09 9.27
C LEU A 26 -7.38 2.42 9.91
N PHE A 27 -8.41 1.64 9.63
CA PHE A 27 -9.79 1.99 9.97
C PHE A 27 -10.53 0.88 10.75
N GLY A 28 -9.90 -0.27 10.99
CA GLY A 28 -10.53 -1.40 11.66
C GLY A 28 -11.73 -1.94 10.88
N ASP A 29 -12.87 -2.09 11.56
CA ASP A 29 -14.13 -2.58 10.97
C ASP A 29 -14.83 -1.55 10.08
N ALA A 30 -14.35 -0.31 10.06
CA ALA A 30 -14.90 0.71 9.18
C ALA A 30 -14.39 0.49 7.74
N ALA A 31 -15.29 0.04 6.87
CA ALA A 31 -14.98 -0.18 5.48
C ALA A 31 -14.90 1.15 4.72
N TYR A 32 -13.68 1.56 4.33
CA TYR A 32 -13.45 2.63 3.36
C TYR A 32 -12.74 2.16 2.08
N PRO A 33 -13.25 1.12 1.36
CA PRO A 33 -12.52 0.49 0.26
C PRO A 33 -12.26 1.46 -0.88
N GLN A 34 -13.23 2.32 -1.18
CA GLN A 34 -13.12 3.25 -2.30
C GLN A 34 -12.09 4.36 -2.04
N GLN A 35 -12.00 4.85 -0.79
CA GLN A 35 -10.99 5.84 -0.42
C GLN A 35 -9.59 5.23 -0.45
N VAL A 36 -9.42 4.01 0.09
CA VAL A 36 -8.13 3.30 0.09
C VAL A 36 -7.67 3.02 -1.33
N SER A 37 -8.58 2.55 -2.19
CA SER A 37 -8.28 2.28 -3.59
C SER A 37 -7.89 3.56 -4.35
N ASN A 38 -8.61 4.67 -4.13
CA ASN A 38 -8.27 5.96 -4.74
C ASN A 38 -6.92 6.50 -4.28
N ALA A 39 -6.61 6.37 -2.99
CA ALA A 39 -5.31 6.76 -2.45
C ALA A 39 -4.17 5.88 -3.01
N CYS A 40 -4.35 4.56 -3.07
CA CYS A 40 -3.39 3.64 -3.68
C CYS A 40 -3.14 3.97 -5.16
N ARG A 41 -4.20 4.26 -5.94
CA ARG A 41 -4.06 4.71 -7.34
C ARG A 41 -3.29 6.01 -7.46
N SER A 42 -3.50 6.96 -6.55
CA SER A 42 -2.76 8.23 -6.51
C SER A 42 -1.27 7.98 -6.26
N LEU A 43 -0.94 7.18 -5.24
CA LEU A 43 0.45 6.82 -4.90
C LEU A 43 1.17 6.07 -6.04
N LEU A 44 0.47 5.18 -6.74
CA LEU A 44 0.99 4.50 -7.93
C LEU A 44 1.29 5.48 -9.06
N ARG A 45 0.36 6.41 -9.35
CA ARG A 45 0.52 7.43 -10.40
C ARG A 45 1.73 8.33 -10.11
N SER A 46 1.88 8.71 -8.84
CA SER A 46 3.02 9.50 -8.34
C SER A 46 4.31 8.69 -8.19
N ARG A 47 4.29 7.39 -8.53
CA ARG A 47 5.42 6.46 -8.38
C ARG A 47 6.03 6.51 -6.98
N ARG A 48 5.20 6.55 -5.93
CA ARG A 48 5.60 6.47 -4.51
C ARG A 48 5.60 5.03 -4.01
N ILE A 49 4.69 4.21 -4.53
CA ILE A 49 4.60 2.78 -4.28
C ILE A 49 4.67 1.98 -5.58
N LYS A 50 4.84 0.67 -5.47
CA LYS A 50 4.69 -0.31 -6.56
C LYS A 50 3.59 -1.29 -6.21
N ARG A 51 3.06 -1.98 -7.22
CA ARG A 51 2.03 -3.00 -7.08
C ARG A 51 2.41 -4.26 -7.84
N SER A 52 2.11 -5.42 -7.26
CA SER A 52 2.17 -6.73 -7.92
C SER A 52 0.82 -7.44 -7.83
N GLY A 53 0.68 -8.57 -8.53
CA GLY A 53 -0.57 -9.32 -8.65
C GLY A 53 -1.48 -8.79 -9.76
N ARG A 54 -2.53 -9.55 -10.09
CA ARG A 54 -3.48 -9.23 -11.17
C ARG A 54 -4.76 -8.51 -10.71
N GLY A 55 -5.01 -8.43 -9.41
CA GLY A 55 -6.17 -7.75 -8.85
C GLY A 55 -7.46 -8.57 -8.85
N GLY A 56 -7.36 -9.88 -9.05
CA GLY A 56 -8.50 -10.80 -8.99
C GLY A 56 -8.70 -11.37 -7.59
N ARG A 57 -9.85 -12.03 -7.34
CA ARG A 57 -10.14 -12.70 -6.06
C ARG A 57 -9.05 -13.69 -5.64
N SER A 58 -8.50 -14.43 -6.60
CA SER A 58 -7.45 -15.44 -6.35
C SER A 58 -6.03 -14.89 -6.42
N ASP A 59 -5.85 -13.63 -6.83
CA ASP A 59 -4.56 -12.97 -6.99
C ASP A 59 -4.74 -11.45 -6.77
N PRO A 60 -5.00 -11.03 -5.52
CA PRO A 60 -5.28 -9.65 -5.19
C PRO A 60 -4.05 -8.79 -5.40
N PHE A 61 -4.28 -7.49 -5.63
CA PHE A 61 -3.18 -6.55 -5.70
C PHE A 61 -2.46 -6.42 -4.37
N ARG A 62 -1.13 -6.50 -4.42
CA ARG A 62 -0.23 -6.29 -3.27
C ARG A 62 0.65 -5.08 -3.50
N TYR A 63 0.81 -4.27 -2.47
CA TYR A 63 1.50 -2.99 -2.54
C TYR A 63 2.84 -3.01 -1.82
N PHE A 64 3.85 -2.40 -2.43
CA PHE A 64 5.23 -2.38 -1.95
C PHE A 64 5.76 -0.95 -1.96
N PRO A 65 6.67 -0.59 -1.03
CA PRO A 65 7.37 0.66 -1.14
C PRO A 65 8.13 0.67 -2.46
N LYS A 66 8.16 1.82 -3.13
CA LYS A 66 9.14 1.97 -4.20
C LYS A 66 10.49 2.05 -3.51
N GLY A 67 11.36 1.07 -3.77
CA GLY A 67 12.68 0.99 -3.17
C GLY A 67 13.39 2.35 -3.22
N THR A 68 13.41 3.03 -2.08
CA THR A 68 14.54 3.87 -1.70
C THR A 68 15.67 2.91 -1.35
N LEU A 69 16.90 3.28 -1.68
CA LEU A 69 18.13 2.52 -1.40
C LEU A 69 18.24 1.97 0.05
N ALA A 70 17.41 2.44 0.97
CA ALA A 70 17.23 1.91 2.33
C ALA A 70 16.87 0.42 2.39
N ALA A 71 16.05 -0.11 1.48
CA ALA A 71 15.70 -1.55 1.48
C ALA A 71 16.88 -2.45 1.06
N LEU A 72 17.89 -1.91 0.37
CA LEU A 72 19.14 -2.61 0.02
C LEU A 72 20.20 -2.51 1.12
N LEU A 73 20.05 -1.60 2.09
CA LEU A 73 21.02 -1.37 3.17
C LEU A 73 20.60 -1.99 4.51
N ALA A 74 19.35 -2.42 4.66
CA ALA A 74 18.85 -3.07 5.88
C ALA A 74 19.26 -4.56 6.04
N HIS A 75 20.10 -5.09 5.14
CA HIS A 75 20.63 -6.46 5.17
C HIS A 75 22.16 -6.51 5.25
N ARG A 76 22.81 -5.55 5.92
CA ARG A 76 24.25 -5.62 6.24
C ARG A 76 24.49 -5.70 7.74
#